data_AF-A0A7Y8G5P0-F1
#
_entry.id   AF-A0A7Y8G5P0-F1
#
_cell.length_a   1.000
_cell.length_b   1.000
_cell.length_c   1.000
_cell.angle_alpha   90.00
_cell.angle_beta   90.00
_cell.angle_gamma   90.00
#
_symmetry.space_group_name_H-M   'P 1'
#
loop_
_entity.id
_entity.type
_entity.pdbx_description
1 polymer ?
#
loop_
_entity_poly.entity_id
_entity_poly.type
_entity_poly.pdbx_seq_one_letter_code
_entity_poly.pdbx_strand_id
1 'polypeptide(L)'
;MKLRLTLVLLSFLVAGSASASNDRRECKEELRKLNAALSTNYTSQNHHGYRQAKASRDNLEYKKCASQARKARERLERDTDL
;
A
#
# COMPACT_ATOMS: atom_id res chain seq x y z
N MET A 1 22.87 26.43 21.78
CA MET A 1 22.63 24.97 21.61
C MET A 1 21.16 24.57 21.46
N LYS A 2 20.19 25.28 22.05
CA LYS A 2 18.74 24.96 21.96
C LYS A 2 18.13 25.01 20.54
N LEU A 3 18.64 25.89 19.66
CA LEU A 3 18.15 26.02 18.28
C LEU A 3 18.49 24.82 17.38
N ARG A 4 19.62 24.15 17.64
CA ARG A 4 20.03 23.00 16.81
C ARG A 4 19.17 21.77 17.10
N LEU A 5 18.82 21.55 18.36
CA LEU A 5 17.99 20.41 18.78
C LEU A 5 16.55 20.54 18.23
N THR A 6 15.99 21.75 18.26
CA THR A 6 14.66 22.04 17.71
C THR A 6 14.61 21.85 16.19
N LEU A 7 15.64 22.30 15.47
CA LEU A 7 15.75 22.06 14.03
C LEU A 7 15.85 20.57 13.68
N VAL A 8 16.62 19.78 14.44
CA VAL A 8 16.71 18.32 14.25
C VAL A 8 15.37 17.63 14.49
N LEU A 9 14.64 18.01 15.55
CA LEU A 9 13.31 17.46 15.80
C LEU A 9 12.33 17.79 14.66
N LEU A 10 12.33 19.04 14.20
CA LEU A 10 11.49 19.48 13.07
C LEU A 10 11.76 18.68 11.79
N SER A 11 13.02 18.39 11.46
CA SER A 11 13.35 17.59 10.27
C SER A 11 12.90 16.13 10.39
N PHE A 12 12.98 15.52 11.59
CA PHE A 12 12.41 14.18 11.81
C PHE A 12 10.88 14.14 11.65
N LEU A 13 10.16 15.14 12.17
CA LEU A 13 8.70 15.22 12.00
C LEU A 13 8.30 15.36 10.53
N VAL A 14 8.97 16.22 9.78
CA VAL A 14 8.70 16.43 8.35
C VAL A 14 9.00 15.15 7.54
N ALA A 15 10.13 14.50 7.81
CA ALA A 15 10.50 13.25 7.13
C ALA A 15 9.51 12.11 7.41
N GLY A 16 9.06 11.94 8.65
CA GLY A 16 8.05 10.95 9.02
C GLY A 16 6.70 11.19 8.34
N SER A 17 6.28 12.46 8.27
CA SER A 17 5.03 12.87 7.62
C SER A 17 5.06 12.64 6.10
N ALA A 18 6.21 12.92 5.47
CA ALA A 18 6.42 12.67 4.05
C ALA A 18 6.41 11.15 3.73
N SER A 19 7.06 10.32 4.56
CA SER A 19 7.02 8.86 4.39
C SER A 19 5.59 8.32 4.48
N ALA A 20 4.86 8.68 5.53
CA ALA A 20 3.50 8.19 5.74
C ALA A 20 2.53 8.63 4.62
N SER A 21 2.68 9.85 4.10
CA SER A 21 1.86 10.33 2.99
C SER A 21 2.18 9.62 1.66
N ASN A 22 3.46 9.35 1.40
CA ASN A 22 3.87 8.61 0.21
C ASN A 22 3.41 7.14 0.26
N ASP A 23 3.61 6.47 1.40
CA ASP A 23 3.18 5.08 1.61
C ASP A 23 1.65 4.94 1.45
N ARG A 24 0.88 5.92 1.96
CA ARG A 24 -0.58 5.95 1.81
C ARG A 24 -1.01 6.09 0.35
N ARG A 25 -0.31 6.92 -0.43
CA ARG A 25 -0.58 7.11 -1.86
C ARG A 25 -0.28 5.83 -2.62
N GLU A 26 0.86 5.20 -2.36
CA GLU A 26 1.26 3.94 -3.00
C GLU A 26 0.26 2.82 -2.71
N CYS A 27 -0.14 2.65 -1.45
CA CYS A 27 -1.18 1.68 -1.06
C CYS A 27 -2.50 1.90 -1.82
N LYS A 28 -2.96 3.16 -1.96
CA LYS A 28 -4.17 3.47 -2.73
C LYS A 28 -4.03 3.11 -4.21
N GLU A 29 -2.88 3.42 -4.79
CA GLU A 29 -2.62 3.14 -6.20
C GLU A 29 -2.58 1.64 -6.49
N GLU A 30 -1.86 0.87 -5.67
CA GLU A 30 -1.77 -0.58 -5.83
C GLU A 30 -3.11 -1.28 -5.57
N LEU A 31 -3.90 -0.81 -4.59
CA LEU A 31 -5.27 -1.30 -4.40
C LEU A 31 -6.17 -1.02 -5.61
N ARG A 32 -6.01 0.14 -6.25
CA ARG A 32 -6.78 0.48 -7.46
C ARG A 32 -6.40 -0.44 -8.63
N LYS A 33 -5.10 -0.66 -8.85
CA LYS A 33 -4.59 -1.58 -9.89
C LYS A 33 -5.07 -3.01 -9.64
N LEU A 34 -4.98 -3.48 -8.40
CA LEU A 34 -5.50 -4.79 -8.01
C LEU A 34 -7.00 -4.88 -8.29
N ASN A 35 -7.80 -3.91 -7.85
CA ASN A 35 -9.25 -3.92 -8.10
C ASN A 35 -9.59 -3.94 -9.60
N ALA A 36 -8.83 -3.21 -10.42
CA ALA A 36 -9.01 -3.23 -11.87
C ALA A 36 -8.72 -4.63 -12.44
N ALA A 37 -7.60 -5.26 -12.05
CA ALA A 37 -7.28 -6.63 -12.47
C ALA A 37 -8.31 -7.67 -11.99
N LEU A 38 -8.91 -7.46 -10.81
CA LEU A 38 -9.98 -8.31 -10.29
C LEU A 38 -11.29 -8.13 -11.06
N SER A 39 -11.61 -6.91 -11.48
CA SER A 39 -12.83 -6.65 -12.26
C SER A 39 -12.81 -7.30 -13.63
N THR A 40 -11.62 -7.56 -14.19
CA THR A 40 -11.46 -8.28 -15.46
C THR A 40 -11.40 -9.80 -15.29
N ASN A 41 -10.98 -10.30 -14.11
CA ASN A 41 -10.84 -11.73 -13.80
C ASN A 41 -11.68 -12.12 -12.57
N TYR A 42 -12.95 -12.45 -12.82
CA TYR A 42 -13.93 -12.76 -11.78
C TYR A 42 -13.73 -14.18 -11.23
N THR A 43 -13.01 -14.31 -10.11
CA THR A 43 -13.02 -15.54 -9.29
C THR A 43 -13.17 -15.20 -7.80
N SER A 44 -13.76 -16.12 -7.04
CA SER A 44 -14.03 -15.91 -5.61
C SER A 44 -12.74 -15.84 -4.76
N GLN A 45 -11.67 -16.52 -5.18
CA GLN A 45 -10.35 -16.47 -4.52
C GLN A 45 -9.64 -15.13 -4.75
N ASN A 46 -9.85 -14.53 -5.92
CA ASN A 46 -9.20 -13.29 -6.33
C ASN A 46 -9.50 -12.12 -5.36
N HIS A 47 -10.69 -12.10 -4.74
CA HIS A 47 -11.06 -11.06 -3.77
C HIS A 47 -10.43 -11.21 -2.37
N HIS A 48 -9.85 -12.36 -2.03
CA HIS A 48 -9.19 -12.53 -0.72
C HIS A 48 -7.97 -11.61 -0.59
N GLY A 49 -7.12 -11.56 -1.62
CA GLY A 49 -5.93 -10.70 -1.62
C GLY A 49 -6.28 -9.21 -1.50
N TYR A 50 -7.37 -8.78 -2.14
CA TYR A 50 -7.87 -7.41 -2.01
C TYR A 50 -8.37 -7.11 -0.60
N ARG A 51 -9.17 -7.99 0.00
CA ARG A 51 -9.65 -7.82 1.38
C ARG A 51 -8.50 -7.75 2.38
N GLN A 52 -7.47 -8.59 2.20
CA GLN A 52 -6.28 -8.58 3.05
C GLN A 52 -5.50 -7.27 2.94
N ALA A 53 -5.24 -6.78 1.71
CA ALA A 53 -4.56 -5.51 1.50
C ALA A 53 -5.36 -4.32 2.05
N LYS A 54 -6.69 -4.35 1.90
CA LYS A 54 -7.61 -3.36 2.46
C LYS A 54 -7.57 -3.35 3.99
N ALA A 55 -7.53 -4.52 4.64
CA ALA A 55 -7.42 -4.61 6.09
C ALA A 55 -6.11 -3.98 6.61
N SER A 56 -4.99 -4.21 5.94
CA SER A 56 -3.71 -3.56 6.27
C SER A 56 -3.77 -2.03 6.13
N ARG A 57 -4.45 -1.52 5.09
CA ARG A 57 -4.70 -0.08 4.94
C ARG A 57 -5.53 0.48 6.09
N ASP A 58 -6.59 -0.24 6.47
CA ASP A 58 -7.50 0.19 7.54
C ASP A 58 -6.78 0.18 8.91
N ASN A 59 -5.74 -0.64 9.07
CA ASN A 59 -4.80 -0.63 10.22
C ASN A 59 -3.64 0.39 10.08
N LEU A 60 -3.66 1.28 9.07
CA LEU A 60 -2.59 2.25 8.78
C LEU A 60 -1.23 1.61 8.42
N GLU A 61 -1.19 0.31 8.12
CA GLU A 61 0.00 -0.43 7.68
C GLU A 61 0.23 -0.22 6.15
N TYR A 62 0.43 1.02 5.71
CA TYR A 62 0.41 1.37 4.29
C TYR A 62 1.46 0.65 3.42
N LYS A 63 2.69 0.47 3.91
CA LYS A 63 3.72 -0.32 3.20
C LYS A 63 3.31 -1.78 3.00
N LYS A 64 2.68 -2.36 4.03
CA LYS A 64 2.16 -3.73 3.99
C LYS A 64 0.99 -3.85 3.02
N CYS A 65 0.09 -2.88 3.02
CA CYS A 65 -0.98 -2.77 2.03
C CYS A 65 -0.42 -2.77 0.59
N ALA A 66 0.55 -1.90 0.29
CA ALA A 66 1.14 -1.81 -1.04
C ALA A 66 1.79 -3.15 -1.46
N SER A 67 2.58 -3.76 -0.56
CA SER A 67 3.21 -5.06 -0.82
C SER A 67 2.20 -6.18 -1.05
N GLN A 68 1.14 -6.26 -0.23
CA GLN A 68 0.09 -7.26 -0.36
C GLN A 68 -0.71 -7.07 -1.65
N ALA A 69 -1.08 -5.83 -1.98
CA ALA A 69 -1.83 -5.52 -3.20
C ALA A 69 -1.02 -5.87 -4.46
N ARG A 70 0.26 -5.52 -4.49
CA ARG A 70 1.16 -5.84 -5.61
C ARG A 70 1.32 -7.36 -5.78
N LYS A 71 1.62 -8.09 -4.71
CA LYS A 71 1.75 -9.56 -4.75
C LYS A 71 0.45 -10.25 -5.15
N ALA A 72 -0.71 -9.73 -4.74
CA ALA A 72 -1.99 -10.26 -5.17
C ALA A 72 -2.20 -10.05 -6.67
N ARG A 73 -1.85 -8.87 -7.19
CA ARG A 73 -1.93 -8.57 -8.63
C ARG A 73 -1.00 -9.49 -9.44
N GLU A 74 0.26 -9.62 -9.03
CA GLU A 74 1.23 -10.50 -9.69
C GLU A 74 0.77 -11.97 -9.71
N ARG A 75 -0.03 -12.42 -8.74
CA ARG A 75 -0.64 -13.77 -8.78
C ARG A 75 -1.71 -13.85 -9.87
N LEU A 76 -2.59 -12.86 -9.97
CA LEU A 76 -3.63 -12.81 -11.00
C LEU A 76 -3.03 -12.81 -12.41
N GLU A 77 -1.97 -12.03 -12.61
CA GLU A 77 -1.25 -11.96 -13.88
C GLU A 77 -0.69 -13.36 -14.24
N ARG A 78 -0.01 -14.04 -13.30
CA ARG A 78 0.51 -15.40 -13.53
C ARG A 78 -0.57 -16.45 -13.76
N ASP A 79 -1.69 -16.37 -13.06
CA ASP A 79 -2.80 -17.31 -13.22
C ASP A 79 -3.53 -17.11 -14.55
N THR A 80 -3.42 -15.92 -15.17
CA THR A 80 -4.01 -15.63 -16.49
C THR A 80 -3.15 -16.14 -17.65
N ASP A 81 -1.83 -16.26 -17.44
CA ASP A 81 -0.88 -16.73 -18.46
C ASP A 81 -0.81 -18.28 -18.58
N LEU A 82 -1.64 -19.02 -17.84
CA LEU A 82 -1.69 -20.49 -17.78
C LEU A 82 -2.93 -21.05 -18.48
#